data_AF-A0A924HFX5-F1
#
_entry.id   AF-A0A924HFX5-F1
#
_cell.length_a   1.000
_cell.length_b   1.000
_cell.length_c   1.000
_cell.angle_alpha   90.00
_cell.angle_beta   90.00
_cell.angle_gamma   90.00
#
_symmetry.space_group_name_H-M   'P 1'
#
loop_
_entity.id
_entity.type
_entity.pdbx_description
1 polymer ?
#
loop_
_entity_poly.entity_id
_entity_poly.type
_entity_poly.pdbx_seq_one_letter_code
_entity_poly.pdbx_strand_id
1 'polypeptide(L)' 'MKANKKFDWHSDVISDSTLVDSHYKTTQNVCRFMVARCGSHFKFNREFMAWICDDEAKTMGDVASKWLNNTKA' A
#
# COMPACT_ATOMS: atom_id res chain seq x y z
N MET A 1 -24.99 17.61 2.59
CA MET A 1 -23.64 17.47 2.02
C MET A 1 -23.02 16.20 2.60
N LYS A 2 -22.66 15.20 1.77
CA LYS A 2 -21.99 13.99 2.27
C LYS A 2 -20.54 14.37 2.56
N ALA A 3 -20.06 14.09 3.78
CA ALA A 3 -18.66 14.19 4.10
C ALA A 3 -17.90 13.25 3.15
N ASN A 4 -17.00 13.79 2.32
CA ASN A 4 -16.10 13.02 1.48
C ASN A 4 -15.08 12.37 2.41
N LYS A 5 -15.45 11.21 3.00
CA LYS A 5 -14.63 10.53 3.99
C LYS A 5 -13.41 9.98 3.25
N LYS A 6 -12.25 10.60 3.50
CA LYS A 6 -10.95 10.08 3.07
C LYS A 6 -10.76 8.70 3.69
N PHE A 7 -10.12 7.80 2.97
CA PHE A 7 -9.80 6.46 3.47
C PHE A 7 -8.90 6.58 4.71
N ASP A 8 -9.30 5.96 5.81
CA ASP A 8 -8.48 5.93 7.03
C ASP A 8 -7.49 4.77 6.98
N TRP A 9 -6.27 5.08 6.53
CA TRP A 9 -5.16 4.15 6.47
C TRP A 9 -4.80 3.47 7.81
N HIS A 10 -5.31 3.92 8.97
CA HIS A 10 -5.06 3.27 10.26
C HIS A 10 -6.07 2.17 10.59
N SER A 11 -7.31 2.29 10.10
CA SER A 11 -8.45 1.52 10.61
C SER A 11 -9.32 0.89 9.53
N ASP A 12 -9.43 1.53 8.36
CA ASP A 12 -10.26 1.01 7.27
C ASP A 12 -9.63 -0.27 6.70
N VAL A 13 -10.49 -1.18 6.23
CA VAL A 13 -10.04 -2.48 5.70
C VAL A 13 -9.30 -2.25 4.39
N ILE A 14 -8.07 -2.77 4.33
CA ILE A 14 -7.25 -2.73 3.12
C ILE A 14 -7.45 -4.04 2.35
N SER A 15 -7.88 -3.91 1.09
CA SER A 15 -8.02 -4.98 0.10
C SER A 15 -7.09 -4.73 -1.09
N ASP A 16 -6.93 -5.71 -1.97
CA ASP A 16 -6.17 -5.53 -3.21
C ASP A 16 -6.73 -4.40 -4.08
N SER A 17 -8.04 -4.15 -4.03
CA SER A 17 -8.72 -3.09 -4.79
C SER A 17 -8.67 -1.71 -4.12
N THR A 18 -8.08 -1.60 -2.93
CA THR A 18 -7.94 -0.31 -2.24
C THR A 18 -7.01 0.59 -3.03
N LEU A 19 -7.52 1.75 -3.47
CA LEU A 19 -6.73 2.73 -4.21
C LEU A 19 -5.73 3.41 -3.28
N VAL A 20 -4.49 3.49 -3.74
CA VAL A 20 -3.47 4.35 -3.15
C VAL A 20 -3.78 5.78 -3.57
N ASP A 21 -4.08 6.64 -2.60
CA ASP A 21 -4.35 8.05 -2.84
C ASP A 21 -3.18 8.93 -2.39
N SER A 22 -3.28 10.23 -2.64
CA SER A 22 -2.29 11.22 -2.20
C SER A 22 -2.18 11.35 -0.67
N HIS A 23 -3.05 10.67 0.10
CA HIS A 23 -3.01 10.62 1.55
C HIS A 23 -2.48 9.28 2.07
N TYR A 24 -1.87 8.46 1.21
CA TYR A 24 -1.23 7.21 1.58
C TYR A 24 -0.26 7.40 2.74
N LYS A 25 -0.34 6.48 3.71
CA LYS A 25 0.53 6.46 4.88
C LYS A 25 0.98 5.04 5.15
N THR A 26 2.26 4.88 5.43
CA THR A 26 2.82 3.60 5.91
C THR A 26 2.46 3.39 7.38
N THR A 27 1.20 3.04 7.64
CA THR A 27 0.69 2.73 8.98
C THR A 27 0.95 1.27 9.35
N GLN A 28 0.66 0.92 10.60
CA GLN A 28 0.69 -0.49 11.03
C GLN A 28 -0.31 -1.36 10.25
N ASN A 29 -1.47 -0.81 9.87
CA ASN A 29 -2.49 -1.53 9.10
C ASN A 29 -1.98 -1.90 7.70
N VAL A 30 -1.33 -0.95 7.02
CA VAL A 30 -0.65 -1.19 5.74
C VAL A 30 0.45 -2.24 5.89
N CYS A 31 1.28 -2.14 6.94
CA CYS A 31 2.33 -3.13 7.19
C CYS A 31 1.74 -4.54 7.38
N ARG A 32 0.63 -4.68 8.12
CA ARG A 32 -0.06 -5.97 8.31
C ARG A 32 -0.57 -6.53 6.99
N PHE A 33 -1.21 -5.70 6.17
CA PHE A 33 -1.66 -6.09 4.83
C PHE A 33 -0.48 -6.58 3.97
N MET A 34 0.60 -5.82 3.92
CA MET A 34 1.79 -6.17 3.13
C MET A 34 2.44 -7.46 3.62
N VAL A 35 2.59 -7.65 4.93
CA VAL A 35 3.13 -8.92 5.48
C VAL A 35 2.21 -10.11 5.17
N ALA A 36 0.89 -9.92 5.21
CA ALA A 36 -0.06 -10.99 4.85
C ALA A 36 0.02 -11.37 3.37
N ARG A 37 0.32 -10.42 2.47
CA ARG A 37 0.45 -10.65 1.02
C ARG A 37 1.84 -11.09 0.58
N CYS A 38 2.87 -10.52 1.18
CA CYS A 38 4.25 -10.61 0.73
C CYS A 38 5.15 -11.46 1.66
N GLY A 39 4.63 -11.87 2.83
CA GLY A 39 5.35 -12.64 3.82
C GLY A 39 6.10 -11.80 4.85
N SER A 40 6.62 -12.47 5.88
CA SER A 40 7.32 -11.86 7.03
C SER A 40 8.63 -11.16 6.69
N HIS A 41 9.22 -11.46 5.52
CA HIS A 41 10.43 -10.80 5.03
C HIS A 41 10.16 -9.43 4.40
N PHE A 42 8.89 -9.04 4.31
CA PHE A 42 8.49 -7.74 3.76
C PHE A 42 9.16 -6.57 4.46
N LYS A 43 9.75 -5.66 3.68
CA LYS A 43 10.34 -4.41 4.14
C LYS A 43 10.12 -3.30 3.13
N PHE A 44 9.75 -2.13 3.63
CA PHE A 44 9.78 -0.90 2.86
C PHE A 44 11.22 -0.45 2.65
N ASN A 45 11.55 -0.08 1.41
CA ASN A 45 12.78 0.61 1.06
C ASN A 45 12.45 1.95 0.38
N ARG A 46 13.47 2.80 0.22
CA ARG A 46 13.28 4.17 -0.29
C ARG A 46 12.75 4.20 -1.73
N GLU A 47 13.28 3.36 -2.60
CA GLU A 47 12.88 3.31 -4.02
C GLU A 47 11.43 2.85 -4.17
N PHE A 48 11.04 1.83 -3.40
CA PHE A 48 9.68 1.33 -3.37
C PHE A 48 8.71 2.39 -2.84
N MET A 49 9.07 3.10 -1.77
CA MET A 49 8.25 4.20 -1.25
C MET A 49 8.12 5.36 -2.23
N ALA A 50 9.19 5.70 -2.97
CA ALA A 50 9.15 6.72 -4.00
C ALA A 50 8.19 6.33 -5.14
N TRP A 51 8.21 5.06 -5.58
CA TRP A 51 7.29 4.54 -6.58
C TRP A 51 5.83 4.50 -6.10
N ILE A 52 5.58 4.19 -4.82
CA ILE A 52 4.20 4.24 -4.28
C ILE A 52 3.66 5.68 -4.35
N CYS A 53 4.52 6.69 -4.15
CA CYS A 53 4.13 8.11 -4.04
C CYS A 53 4.38 8.92 -5.32
N ASP A 54 4.52 8.30 -6.49
CA ASP A 54 4.82 8.99 -7.76
C ASP A 54 3.58 9.62 -8.46
N ASP A 55 2.47 9.76 -7.72
CA ASP A 55 1.16 10.24 -8.19
C ASP A 55 0.47 9.39 -9.28
N GLU A 56 1.04 8.25 -9.70
CA GLU A 56 0.33 7.32 -10.58
C GLU A 56 -0.71 6.49 -9.82
N ALA A 57 -1.87 6.29 -10.44
CA ALA A 57 -2.96 5.49 -9.90
C ALA A 57 -2.54 4.03 -9.69
N LYS A 58 -2.57 3.58 -8.43
CA LYS A 58 -2.23 2.22 -8.03
C LYS A 58 -3.22 1.70 -7.03
N THR A 59 -3.31 0.38 -6.96
CA THR A 59 -4.03 -0.32 -5.89
C THR A 59 -3.05 -0.96 -4.91
N MET A 60 -3.50 -1.28 -3.70
CA MET A 60 -2.67 -2.03 -2.75
C MET A 60 -2.30 -3.43 -3.27
N GLY A 61 -3.07 -4.00 -4.19
CA GLY A 61 -2.71 -5.21 -4.95
C GLY A 61 -1.51 -4.99 -5.88
N ASP A 62 -1.45 -3.84 -6.56
CA ASP A 62 -0.29 -3.47 -7.39
C ASP A 62 0.96 -3.25 -6.52
N VAL A 63 0.80 -2.64 -5.35
CA VAL A 63 1.87 -2.45 -4.38
C VAL A 63 2.45 -3.79 -3.91
N ALA A 64 1.59 -4.74 -3.52
CA ALA A 64 2.03 -6.09 -3.15
C ALA A 64 2.73 -6.83 -4.30
N SER A 65 2.16 -6.74 -5.51
CA SER A 65 2.70 -7.38 -6.72
C SER A 65 4.06 -6.81 -7.10
N LYS A 66 4.23 -5.48 -7.03
CA LYS A 66 5.50 -4.81 -7.31
C LYS A 66 6.60 -5.26 -6.36
N TRP A 67 6.31 -5.37 -5.07
CA TRP A 67 7.29 -5.86 -4.10
C TRP A 67 7.69 -7.30 -4.39
N LEU A 68 6.71 -8.19 -4.62
CA LEU A 68 6.97 -9.60 -4.94
C LEU A 68 7.82 -9.76 -6.20
N ASN A 69 7.57 -8.95 -7.23
CA ASN A 69 8.35 -8.97 -8.46
C ASN A 69 9.80 -8.52 -8.23
N ASN A 70 10.02 -7.51 -7.37
CA ASN A 70 11.37 -7.05 -7.04
C ASN A 70 12.16 -8.06 -6.19
N THR A 71 11.50 -8.93 -5.42
CA THR A 71 12.19 -9.94 -4.60
C THR A 71 12.54 -11.25 -5.32
N LYS A 72 12.02 -11.44 -6.54
CA LYS A 72 12.27 -12.64 -7.36
C LYS A 72 13.49 -12.49 -8.29
N ALA A 73 14.11 -11.32 -8.31
CA ALA A 73 15.35 -11.02 -9.04
C ALA A 73 16.54 -11.17 -8.10
#